data_AF-A0A7R9BZJ5-F1
#
_entry.id   AF-A0A7R9BZJ5-F1
#
_cell.length_a   1.000
_cell.length_b   1.000
_cell.length_c   1.000
_cell.angle_alpha   90.00
_cell.angle_beta   90.00
_cell.angle_gamma   90.00
#
_symmetry.space_group_name_H-M   'P 1'
#
loop_
_entity.id
_entity.type
_entity.pdbx_description
1 polymer ?
#
loop_
_entity_poly.entity_id
_entity_poly.type
_entity_poly.pdbx_seq_one_letter_code
_entity_poly.pdbx_strand_id
1 'polypeptide(L)'
;MGRTGLGGRGRLGRWGPNHAADPIVTRWARGQDGEKILEPNSELPILEFVAVLRADSDQWAIPGGMVRADEIVSVTLKRRFTEEALDAANMNDKEETRIKLKIARFFSKGLKIYVGYVDDPRNTDNAWMETSAFNFHDDSGDIVGKLNFKPGLDTGSQDVQWRKCSSELKFYASHAQLLQKVCQLQHAHW
;
A
#
# COMPACT_ATOMS: atom_id res chain seq x y z
N MET A 1 -15.24 -7.32 16.40
CA MET A 1 -16.45 -6.47 16.33
C MET A 1 -17.17 -6.55 17.67
N GLY A 2 -17.37 -5.41 18.34
CA GLY A 2 -17.94 -5.30 19.68
C GLY A 2 -18.07 -3.83 20.10
N ARG A 3 -18.58 -3.57 21.31
CA ARG A 3 -18.68 -2.20 21.85
C ARG A 3 -17.28 -1.58 21.99
N THR A 4 -17.10 -0.37 21.48
CA THR A 4 -15.90 0.46 21.70
C THR A 4 -16.04 1.38 22.91
N GLY A 5 -17.28 1.52 23.43
CA GLY A 5 -17.56 2.42 24.57
C GLY A 5 -17.71 3.88 24.18
N LEU A 6 -17.77 4.17 22.87
CA LEU A 6 -17.95 5.52 22.33
C LEU A 6 -19.10 5.51 21.32
N GLY A 7 -20.17 6.24 21.62
CA GLY A 7 -21.29 6.45 20.69
C GLY A 7 -21.03 7.56 19.66
N GLY A 8 -21.85 7.59 18.61
CA GLY A 8 -21.74 8.55 17.52
C GLY A 8 -20.67 8.16 16.49
N ARG A 9 -20.24 9.10 15.65
CA ARG A 9 -19.27 8.84 14.56
C ARG A 9 -17.80 9.12 14.93
N GLY A 10 -17.55 9.75 16.07
CA GLY A 10 -16.21 10.24 16.41
C GLY A 10 -15.66 11.14 15.30
N ARG A 11 -14.50 10.79 14.75
CA ARG A 11 -13.85 11.52 13.64
C ARG A 11 -14.21 11.01 12.24
N LEU A 12 -15.04 9.96 12.15
CA LEU A 12 -15.39 9.35 10.87
C LEU A 12 -16.52 10.14 10.17
N GLY A 13 -16.42 10.24 8.84
CA GLY A 13 -17.37 11.04 8.06
C GLY A 13 -18.74 10.38 7.93
N ARG A 14 -18.78 9.05 7.90
CA ARG A 14 -20.00 8.25 7.65
C ARG A 14 -20.41 7.45 8.87
N TRP A 15 -21.72 7.25 9.03
CA TRP A 15 -22.26 6.20 9.90
C TRP A 15 -21.99 4.84 9.26
N GLY A 16 -21.72 3.82 10.07
CA GLY A 16 -21.35 2.49 9.58
C GLY A 16 -19.93 2.47 8.98
N PRO A 17 -19.71 1.72 7.88
CA PRO A 17 -18.38 1.52 7.33
C PRO A 17 -17.82 2.77 6.63
N ASN A 18 -16.57 3.07 6.93
CA ASN A 18 -15.76 4.10 6.29
C ASN A 18 -14.65 3.39 5.52
N HIS A 19 -14.81 3.32 4.19
CA HIS A 19 -13.96 2.50 3.34
C HIS A 19 -12.64 3.19 2.98
N ALA A 20 -11.55 2.46 3.14
CA ALA A 20 -10.22 2.74 2.62
C ALA A 20 -9.82 1.70 1.56
N ALA A 21 -8.76 2.01 0.82
CA ALA A 21 -8.14 1.08 -0.11
C ALA A 21 -6.61 1.14 0.03
N ASP A 22 -5.99 -0.04 0.10
CA ASP A 22 -4.55 -0.21 0.37
C ASP A 22 -3.86 -0.95 -0.80
N PRO A 23 -3.17 -0.21 -1.71
CA PRO A 23 -2.42 -0.80 -2.80
C PRO A 23 -1.05 -1.28 -2.31
N ILE A 24 -0.91 -2.60 -2.11
CA ILE A 24 0.34 -3.22 -1.70
C ILE A 24 1.16 -3.53 -2.95
N VAL A 25 2.01 -2.60 -3.36
CA VAL A 25 2.87 -2.76 -4.53
C VAL A 25 4.17 -3.44 -4.11
N THR A 26 4.47 -4.61 -4.67
CA THR A 26 5.64 -5.43 -4.29
C THR A 26 6.56 -5.74 -5.47
N ARG A 27 7.83 -5.97 -5.16
CA ARG A 27 8.85 -6.53 -6.08
C ARG A 27 9.79 -7.46 -5.31
N TRP A 28 10.54 -8.29 -6.02
CA TRP A 28 11.67 -9.01 -5.41
C TRP A 28 12.85 -8.07 -5.17
N ALA A 29 13.52 -8.21 -4.02
CA ALA A 29 14.86 -7.67 -3.85
C ALA A 29 15.81 -8.41 -4.80
N ARG A 30 16.61 -7.68 -5.57
CA ARG A 30 17.51 -8.25 -6.57
C ARG A 30 18.95 -7.77 -6.38
N GLY A 31 19.89 -8.67 -6.63
CA GLY A 31 21.33 -8.39 -6.65
C GLY A 31 21.74 -7.62 -7.91
N GLN A 32 23.04 -7.30 -8.02
CA GLN A 32 23.58 -6.63 -9.21
C GLN A 32 23.52 -7.50 -10.48
N ASP A 33 23.51 -8.81 -10.30
CA ASP A 33 23.29 -9.83 -11.34
C ASP A 33 21.83 -9.92 -11.81
N GLY A 34 20.92 -9.23 -11.12
CA GLY A 34 19.49 -9.30 -11.39
C GLY A 34 18.81 -10.49 -10.74
N GLU A 35 19.51 -11.35 -10.00
CA GLU A 35 18.93 -12.52 -9.33
C GLU A 35 18.22 -12.14 -8.04
N LYS A 36 17.22 -12.95 -7.64
CA LYS A 36 16.47 -12.72 -6.39
C LYS A 36 17.41 -12.93 -5.20
N ILE A 37 17.45 -11.94 -4.29
CA ILE A 37 18.20 -12.08 -3.04
C ILE A 37 17.41 -13.00 -2.11
N LEU A 38 18.05 -14.06 -1.63
CA LEU A 38 17.49 -14.97 -0.64
C LEU A 38 17.91 -14.55 0.77
N GLU A 39 17.02 -14.71 1.74
CA GLU A 39 17.36 -14.49 3.13
C GLU A 39 18.04 -15.75 3.72
N PRO A 40 19.27 -15.66 4.26
CA PRO A 40 20.06 -16.83 4.65
C PRO A 40 19.38 -17.81 5.60
N ASN A 41 18.57 -17.31 6.55
CA ASN A 41 17.96 -18.17 7.57
C ASN A 41 16.77 -18.98 7.05
N SER A 42 16.02 -18.42 6.09
CA SER A 42 14.81 -19.06 5.56
C SER A 42 15.00 -19.68 4.18
N GLU A 43 16.08 -19.32 3.49
CA GLU A 43 16.36 -19.66 2.09
C GLU A 43 15.25 -19.22 1.11
N LEU A 44 14.34 -18.35 1.57
CA LEU A 44 13.26 -17.78 0.78
C LEU A 44 13.66 -16.41 0.21
N PRO A 45 13.13 -16.03 -0.96
CA PRO A 45 13.41 -14.73 -1.55
C PRO A 45 12.87 -13.57 -0.70
N ILE A 46 13.63 -12.49 -0.65
CA ILE A 46 13.25 -11.26 0.05
C ILE A 46 12.27 -10.47 -0.83
N LEU A 47 11.09 -10.18 -0.29
CA LEU A 47 10.10 -9.31 -0.91
C LEU A 47 10.27 -7.88 -0.42
N GLU A 48 10.16 -6.92 -1.32
CA GLU A 48 10.07 -5.50 -1.00
C GLU A 48 8.68 -4.97 -1.35
N PHE A 49 8.23 -3.96 -0.61
CA PHE A 49 7.01 -3.22 -0.91
C PHE A 49 7.27 -1.71 -0.91
N VAL A 50 6.43 -0.97 -1.62
CA VAL A 50 6.46 0.49 -1.58
C VAL A 50 5.83 0.97 -0.28
N ALA A 51 6.61 1.70 0.52
CA ALA A 51 6.20 2.24 1.80
C ALA A 51 6.28 3.78 1.77
N VAL A 52 5.35 4.43 2.48
CA VAL A 52 5.38 5.88 2.72
C VAL A 52 5.62 6.15 4.20
N LEU A 53 6.45 7.15 4.51
CA LEU A 53 6.66 7.65 5.86
C LEU A 53 5.63 8.73 6.16
N ARG A 54 4.71 8.47 7.09
CA ARG A 54 3.66 9.42 7.44
C ARG A 54 4.20 10.59 8.25
N ALA A 55 3.75 11.79 7.94
CA ALA A 55 4.19 13.01 8.61
C ALA A 55 3.60 13.22 10.00
N ASP A 56 2.44 12.62 10.29
CA ASP A 56 1.72 12.78 11.55
C ASP A 56 2.19 11.82 12.65
N SER A 57 2.82 10.70 12.28
CA SER A 57 3.20 9.65 13.22
C SER A 57 4.64 9.16 13.10
N ASP A 58 5.39 9.61 12.10
CA ASP A 58 6.73 9.10 11.75
C ASP A 58 6.78 7.56 11.60
N GLN A 59 5.68 6.97 11.13
CA GLN A 59 5.56 5.53 10.90
C GLN A 59 5.48 5.20 9.43
N TRP A 60 6.10 4.07 9.06
CA TRP A 60 5.98 3.51 7.72
C TRP A 60 4.62 2.85 7.54
N ALA A 61 4.01 3.08 6.38
CA ALA A 61 2.70 2.57 6.03
C ALA A 61 2.61 2.15 4.55
N ILE A 62 1.61 1.34 4.24
CA ILE A 62 1.18 1.12 2.85
C ILE A 62 0.58 2.45 2.34
N PRO A 63 0.84 2.86 1.08
CA PRO A 63 0.33 4.10 0.51
C PRO A 63 -1.17 4.05 0.18
N GLY A 64 -1.98 3.90 1.23
CA GLY A 64 -3.43 3.74 1.18
C GLY A 64 -4.20 5.03 1.42
N GLY A 65 -5.52 4.92 1.47
CA GLY A 65 -6.37 6.05 1.86
C GLY A 65 -7.85 5.84 1.64
N MET A 66 -8.63 6.85 2.03
CA MET A 66 -10.08 6.80 1.96
C MET A 66 -10.58 6.70 0.51
N VAL A 67 -11.60 5.86 0.31
CA VAL A 67 -12.38 5.82 -0.93
C VAL A 67 -13.27 7.06 -0.98
N ARG A 68 -13.18 7.86 -2.05
CA ARG A 68 -14.02 9.06 -2.23
C ARG A 68 -15.49 8.67 -2.46
N ALA A 69 -16.40 9.62 -2.30
CA ALA A 69 -17.79 9.40 -2.72
C ALA A 69 -17.82 9.06 -4.22
N ASP A 70 -18.63 8.07 -4.60
CA ASP A 70 -18.82 7.59 -5.97
C ASP A 70 -17.55 7.06 -6.68
N GLU A 71 -16.45 6.88 -5.95
CA GLU A 71 -15.21 6.28 -6.47
C GLU A 71 -15.23 4.76 -6.26
N ILE A 72 -14.92 4.00 -7.32
CA ILE A 72 -14.73 2.55 -7.20
C ILE A 72 -13.35 2.23 -6.64
N VAL A 73 -13.24 1.16 -5.84
CA VAL A 73 -12.00 0.77 -5.13
C VAL A 73 -10.79 0.66 -6.06
N SER A 74 -10.95 0.11 -7.27
CA SER A 74 -9.84 -0.02 -8.23
C SER A 74 -9.27 1.32 -8.70
N VAL A 75 -10.13 2.35 -8.81
CA VAL A 75 -9.71 3.72 -9.11
C VAL A 75 -8.97 4.30 -7.92
N THR A 76 -9.48 4.12 -6.70
CA THR A 76 -8.81 4.55 -5.46
C THR A 76 -7.41 3.94 -5.34
N LEU A 77 -7.25 2.62 -5.50
CA LEU A 77 -5.95 1.92 -5.39
C LEU A 77 -4.88 2.54 -6.31
N LYS A 78 -5.23 2.74 -7.59
CA LYS A 78 -4.33 3.35 -8.57
C LYS A 78 -4.04 4.81 -8.25
N ARG A 79 -5.08 5.58 -7.89
CA ARG A 79 -4.95 7.01 -7.55
C ARG A 79 -4.04 7.21 -6.36
N ARG A 80 -4.26 6.49 -5.26
CA ARG A 80 -3.45 6.61 -4.04
C ARG A 80 -1.99 6.28 -4.30
N PHE A 81 -1.69 5.17 -4.96
CA PHE A 81 -0.32 4.87 -5.34
C PHE A 81 0.30 5.97 -6.23
N THR A 82 -0.45 6.50 -7.19
CA THR A 82 0.07 7.55 -8.08
C THR A 82 0.28 8.88 -7.37
N GLU A 83 -0.65 9.28 -6.50
CA GLU A 83 -0.57 10.53 -5.73
C GLU A 83 0.54 10.47 -4.66
N GLU A 84 0.69 9.33 -3.98
CA GLU A 84 1.61 9.23 -2.83
C GLU A 84 3.03 8.80 -3.20
N ALA A 85 3.19 8.03 -4.27
CA ALA A 85 4.48 7.44 -4.61
C ALA A 85 5.09 7.95 -5.92
N LEU A 86 4.34 8.63 -6.81
CA LEU A 86 4.87 9.02 -8.13
C LEU A 86 4.99 10.53 -8.30
N ASP A 87 6.15 10.97 -8.78
CA ASP A 87 6.41 12.35 -9.16
C ASP A 87 5.82 12.67 -10.54
N ALA A 88 4.48 12.78 -10.63
CA ALA A 88 3.82 13.10 -11.89
C ALA A 88 4.14 14.53 -12.39
N ALA A 89 4.56 15.44 -11.51
CA ALA A 89 4.74 16.85 -11.83
C ALA A 89 6.02 17.16 -12.63
N ASN A 90 7.02 16.28 -12.61
CA ASN A 90 8.32 16.50 -13.28
C ASN A 90 8.52 15.65 -14.55
N MET A 91 7.47 15.01 -15.07
CA MET A 91 7.54 14.18 -16.28
C MET A 91 7.14 14.99 -17.53
N ASN A 92 7.81 14.79 -18.66
CA ASN A 92 7.31 15.29 -19.95
C ASN A 92 6.11 14.47 -20.46
N ASP A 93 5.28 15.06 -21.32
CA ASP A 93 4.01 14.49 -21.78
C ASP A 93 4.11 13.06 -22.34
N LYS A 94 5.19 12.76 -23.09
CA LYS A 94 5.40 11.44 -23.70
C LYS A 94 5.77 10.39 -22.66
N GLU A 95 6.66 10.72 -21.73
CA GLU A 95 7.05 9.83 -20.65
C GLU A 95 5.91 9.60 -19.66
N GLU A 96 5.18 10.66 -19.34
CA GLU A 96 4.01 10.61 -18.47
C GLU A 96 2.94 9.67 -19.06
N THR A 97 2.63 9.79 -20.36
CA THR A 97 1.68 8.91 -21.05
C THR A 97 2.12 7.44 -21.00
N ARG A 98 3.40 7.18 -21.28
CA ARG A 98 3.97 5.82 -21.23
C ARG A 98 3.90 5.22 -19.84
N ILE A 99 4.22 6.01 -18.81
CA ILE A 99 4.19 5.59 -17.40
C ILE A 99 2.76 5.32 -16.95
N LYS A 100 1.81 6.22 -17.28
CA LYS A 100 0.37 6.04 -17.01
C LYS A 100 -0.17 4.75 -17.60
N LEU A 101 0.18 4.41 -18.85
CA LEU A 101 -0.25 3.17 -19.49
C LEU A 101 0.35 1.92 -18.81
N LYS A 102 1.64 1.96 -18.44
CA LYS A 102 2.29 0.87 -17.69
C LYS A 102 1.62 0.65 -16.34
N ILE A 103 1.36 1.73 -15.59
CA ILE A 103 0.67 1.68 -14.30
C ILE A 103 -0.75 1.16 -14.46
N ALA A 104 -1.51 1.65 -15.44
CA ALA A 104 -2.87 1.18 -15.68
C ALA A 104 -2.90 -0.34 -15.94
N ARG A 105 -1.96 -0.86 -16.75
CA ARG A 105 -1.82 -2.30 -16.98
C ARG A 105 -1.39 -3.04 -15.71
N PHE A 106 -0.47 -2.49 -14.93
CA PHE A 106 -0.02 -3.09 -13.67
C PHE A 106 -1.17 -3.24 -12.67
N PHE A 107 -1.96 -2.18 -12.47
CA PHE A 107 -3.11 -2.16 -11.57
C PHE A 107 -4.32 -2.97 -12.07
N SER A 108 -4.25 -3.55 -13.28
CA SER A 108 -5.27 -4.50 -13.75
C SER A 108 -5.09 -5.93 -13.20
N LYS A 109 -3.93 -6.24 -12.62
CA LYS A 109 -3.54 -7.59 -12.17
C LYS A 109 -3.53 -7.75 -10.64
N GLY A 110 -4.39 -7.02 -9.93
CA GLY A 110 -4.40 -7.02 -8.46
C GLY A 110 -4.90 -8.34 -7.87
N LEU A 111 -4.15 -8.88 -6.90
CA LEU A 111 -4.58 -10.00 -6.06
C LEU A 111 -5.24 -9.47 -4.78
N LYS A 112 -6.49 -9.86 -4.53
CA LYS A 112 -7.20 -9.48 -3.30
C LYS A 112 -6.55 -10.13 -2.08
N ILE A 113 -6.05 -9.33 -1.14
CA ILE A 113 -5.43 -9.80 0.10
C ILE A 113 -6.44 -9.81 1.24
N TYR A 114 -7.18 -8.71 1.40
CA TYR A 114 -8.13 -8.54 2.48
C TYR A 114 -9.22 -7.55 2.08
N VAL A 115 -10.47 -7.84 2.48
CA VAL A 115 -11.58 -6.88 2.39
C VAL A 115 -12.39 -7.04 3.67
N GLY A 116 -12.53 -5.95 4.43
CA GLY A 116 -13.36 -5.94 5.63
C GLY A 116 -12.87 -5.00 6.71
N TYR A 117 -13.33 -5.27 7.93
CA TYR A 117 -13.09 -4.48 9.13
C TYR A 117 -11.60 -4.27 9.45
N VAL A 118 -11.24 -3.08 9.92
CA VAL A 118 -9.90 -2.79 10.45
C VAL A 118 -10.03 -2.34 11.89
N ASP A 119 -9.23 -2.93 12.77
CA ASP A 119 -9.12 -2.47 14.15
C ASP A 119 -8.32 -1.16 14.15
N ASP A 120 -9.04 -0.04 14.26
CA ASP A 120 -8.52 1.31 14.09
C ASP A 120 -8.97 2.18 15.28
N PRO A 121 -8.08 3.01 15.84
CA PRO A 121 -8.42 3.88 16.98
C PRO A 121 -9.53 4.88 16.70
N ARG A 122 -9.94 5.07 15.44
CA ARG A 122 -11.07 5.93 15.04
C ARG A 122 -12.42 5.24 15.17
N ASN A 123 -12.46 3.93 15.41
CA ASN A 123 -13.70 3.16 15.47
C ASN A 123 -14.58 3.56 16.66
N THR A 124 -15.90 3.59 16.43
CA THR A 124 -16.94 3.85 17.42
C THR A 124 -18.00 2.75 17.38
N ASP A 125 -18.97 2.78 18.29
CA ASP A 125 -20.12 1.86 18.29
C ASP A 125 -21.00 2.00 17.02
N ASN A 126 -20.88 3.13 16.30
CA ASN A 126 -21.76 3.44 15.19
C ASN A 126 -21.03 3.76 13.87
N ALA A 127 -19.70 3.80 13.86
CA ALA A 127 -18.88 4.02 12.67
C ALA A 127 -17.53 3.31 12.79
N TRP A 128 -17.09 2.63 11.74
CA TRP A 128 -15.82 1.88 11.75
C TRP A 128 -15.07 1.97 10.44
N MET A 129 -13.78 1.67 10.47
CA MET A 129 -12.92 1.55 9.30
C MET A 129 -13.08 0.17 8.65
N GLU A 130 -13.17 0.17 7.33
CA GLU A 130 -12.98 -1.03 6.51
C GLU A 130 -11.92 -0.74 5.45
N THR A 131 -11.16 -1.74 5.05
CA THR A 131 -10.21 -1.58 3.93
C THR A 131 -10.38 -2.66 2.88
N SER A 132 -10.04 -2.30 1.64
CA SER A 132 -9.81 -3.21 0.54
C SER A 132 -8.32 -3.21 0.19
N ALA A 133 -7.60 -4.24 0.63
CA ALA A 133 -6.18 -4.41 0.39
C ALA A 133 -5.93 -5.36 -0.79
N PHE A 134 -5.17 -4.88 -1.77
CA PHE A 134 -4.82 -5.63 -2.98
C PHE A 134 -3.31 -5.60 -3.18
N ASN A 135 -2.72 -6.75 -3.52
CA ASN A 135 -1.32 -6.84 -3.90
C ASN A 135 -1.18 -6.72 -5.42
N PHE A 136 -0.25 -5.86 -5.84
CA PHE A 136 0.19 -5.73 -7.22
C PHE A 136 1.67 -6.05 -7.27
N HIS A 137 2.02 -7.16 -7.90
CA HIS A 137 3.38 -7.69 -7.86
C HIS A 137 4.11 -7.48 -9.19
N ASP A 138 5.29 -6.87 -9.11
CA ASP A 138 6.25 -6.74 -10.20
C ASP A 138 7.33 -7.81 -10.08
N ASP A 139 7.05 -8.98 -10.64
CA ASP A 139 7.96 -10.13 -10.55
C ASP A 139 9.29 -9.87 -11.29
N SER A 140 9.26 -9.24 -12.47
CA SER A 140 10.51 -8.95 -13.20
C SER A 140 11.27 -7.75 -12.63
N GLY A 141 10.56 -6.79 -12.02
CA GLY A 141 11.12 -5.52 -11.52
C GLY A 141 11.19 -4.42 -12.60
N ASP A 142 10.70 -4.68 -13.82
CA ASP A 142 10.80 -3.76 -14.95
C ASP A 142 9.61 -2.79 -15.09
N ILE A 143 8.58 -2.95 -14.26
CA ILE A 143 7.34 -2.20 -14.37
C ILE A 143 7.38 -0.99 -13.43
N VAL A 144 7.25 -1.26 -12.13
CA VAL A 144 7.26 -0.25 -11.06
C VAL A 144 8.60 -0.24 -10.33
N GLY A 145 9.38 -1.33 -10.40
CA GLY A 145 10.70 -1.40 -9.79
C GLY A 145 11.71 -0.38 -10.30
N LYS A 146 11.49 0.15 -11.51
CA LYS A 146 12.33 1.19 -12.15
C LYS A 146 11.78 2.62 -12.00
N LEU A 147 10.65 2.79 -11.30
CA LEU A 147 10.08 4.12 -11.10
C LEU A 147 10.83 4.85 -9.99
N ASN A 148 11.12 6.13 -10.23
CA ASN A 148 11.60 7.02 -9.19
C ASN A 148 10.41 7.48 -8.35
N PHE A 149 10.50 7.26 -7.04
CA PHE A 149 9.47 7.72 -6.13
C PHE A 149 9.80 9.09 -5.57
N LYS A 150 8.77 9.91 -5.38
CA LYS A 150 8.82 11.10 -4.52
C LYS A 150 7.51 11.21 -3.75
N PRO A 151 7.56 11.68 -2.50
CA PRO A 151 6.35 11.87 -1.73
C PRO A 151 5.47 12.94 -2.42
N GLY A 152 4.17 12.67 -2.50
CA GLY A 152 3.22 13.64 -3.03
C GLY A 152 3.08 14.85 -2.12
N LEU A 153 3.16 16.06 -2.70
CA LEU A 153 3.19 17.34 -1.99
C LEU A 153 2.06 17.53 -0.96
N ASP A 154 0.87 16.97 -1.20
CA ASP A 154 -0.32 17.14 -0.35
C ASP A 154 -0.81 15.83 0.31
N THR A 155 0.05 14.82 0.41
CA THR A 155 -0.35 13.48 0.87
C THR A 155 -0.14 13.25 2.35
N GLY A 156 0.54 14.18 3.03
CA GLY A 156 0.96 14.00 4.42
C GLY A 156 2.04 12.92 4.58
N SER A 157 2.76 12.60 3.50
CA SER A 157 3.92 11.69 3.51
C SER A 157 5.21 12.50 3.40
N GLN A 158 6.20 12.19 4.22
CA GLN A 158 7.52 12.84 4.21
C GLN A 158 8.51 12.13 3.27
N ASP A 159 8.33 10.83 3.04
CA ASP A 159 9.25 10.01 2.26
C ASP A 159 8.52 8.80 1.65
N VAL A 160 9.09 8.25 0.58
CA VAL A 160 8.60 7.04 -0.10
C VAL A 160 9.76 6.20 -0.63
N GLN A 161 9.77 4.93 -0.29
CA GLN A 161 10.84 4.02 -0.72
C GLN A 161 10.41 2.56 -0.73
N TRP A 162 11.20 1.75 -1.42
CA TRP A 162 11.14 0.30 -1.29
C TRP A 162 11.66 -0.11 0.10
N ARG A 163 10.88 -0.93 0.81
CA ARG A 163 11.24 -1.49 2.11
C ARG A 163 11.08 -3.00 2.05
N LYS A 164 11.99 -3.73 2.69
CA LYS A 164 11.84 -5.18 2.86
C LYS A 164 10.56 -5.46 3.65
N CYS A 165 9.75 -6.41 3.20
CA CYS A 165 8.71 -6.97 4.03
C CYS A 165 9.37 -7.72 5.18
N SER A 166 9.11 -7.32 6.42
CA SER A 166 9.71 -7.94 7.59
C SER A 166 8.81 -7.73 8.81
N SER A 167 8.78 -8.75 9.67
CA SER A 167 8.16 -8.71 10.99
C SER A 167 8.77 -7.66 11.94
N GLU A 168 10.00 -7.19 11.69
CA GLU A 168 10.68 -6.18 12.52
C GLU A 168 10.17 -4.75 12.26
N LEU A 169 9.46 -4.53 11.15
CA LEU A 169 8.96 -3.21 10.80
C LEU A 169 7.78 -2.80 11.69
N LYS A 170 7.92 -1.64 12.33
CA LYS A 170 6.82 -1.00 13.06
C LYS A 170 5.85 -0.37 12.08
N PHE A 171 4.71 -1.01 11.90
CA PHE A 171 3.66 -0.57 11.00
C PHE A 171 2.50 0.11 11.75
N TYR A 172 1.86 1.05 11.06
CA TYR A 172 0.58 1.60 11.50
C TYR A 172 -0.55 0.55 11.35
N ALA A 173 -1.42 0.47 12.36
CA ALA A 173 -2.61 -0.40 12.38
C ALA A 173 -2.32 -1.87 11.97
N SER A 174 -3.20 -2.49 11.19
CA SER A 174 -3.10 -3.89 10.77
C SER A 174 -2.20 -4.13 9.55
N HIS A 175 -1.39 -3.15 9.11
CA HIS A 175 -0.58 -3.29 7.89
C HIS A 175 0.43 -4.44 7.96
N ALA A 176 0.98 -4.75 9.15
CA ALA A 176 1.88 -5.88 9.34
C ALA A 176 1.22 -7.21 8.94
N GLN A 177 -0.05 -7.42 9.32
CA GLN A 177 -0.80 -8.64 9.00
C GLN A 177 -1.07 -8.76 7.49
N LEU A 178 -1.35 -7.63 6.83
CA LEU A 178 -1.53 -7.59 5.38
C LEU A 178 -0.25 -8.00 4.65
N LEU A 179 0.90 -7.45 5.06
CA LEU A 179 2.20 -7.75 4.46
C LEU A 179 2.63 -9.19 4.73
N GLN A 180 2.39 -9.71 5.93
CA GLN A 180 2.64 -11.12 6.25
C GLN A 180 1.87 -12.05 5.30
N LYS A 181 0.58 -11.76 5.08
CA LYS A 181 -0.25 -12.53 4.15
C LYS A 181 0.26 -12.45 2.71
N VAL A 182 0.77 -11.29 2.30
CA VAL A 182 1.39 -11.10 0.98
C VAL A 182 2.66 -11.94 0.85
N CYS A 183 3.56 -11.92 1.84
CA CYS A 183 4.76 -12.76 1.84
C CYS A 183 4.42 -14.25 1.74
N GLN A 184 3.42 -14.71 2.51
CA GLN A 184 2.95 -16.10 2.45
C GLN A 184 2.45 -16.48 1.05
N LEU A 185 1.63 -15.63 0.42
CA LEU A 185 1.09 -15.88 -0.92
C LEU A 185 2.17 -15.85 -2.02
N GLN A 186 3.24 -15.08 -1.81
CA GLN A 186 4.36 -14.98 -2.76
C GLN A 186 5.48 -15.99 -2.47
N HIS A 187 5.38 -16.80 -1.41
CA HIS A 187 6.47 -17.67 -0.93
C HIS A 187 7.76 -16.90 -0.62
N ALA A 188 7.63 -15.76 0.07
CA ALA A 188 8.72 -14.89 0.45
C ALA A 188 9.08 -15.01 1.94
N HIS A 189 10.27 -14.51 2.28
CA HIS A 189 10.69 -14.30 3.66
C HIS A 189 9.77 -13.30 4.41
N TRP A 190 9.65 -13.46 5.74
CA TRP A 190 8.87 -12.60 6.64
C TRP A 190 9.55 -12.40 8.01
#